data_AF-A0A838WV63-F1
#
_entry.id   AF-A0A838WV63-F1
#
_cell.length_a   1.000
_cell.length_b   1.000
_cell.length_c   1.000
_cell.angle_alpha   90.00
_cell.angle_beta   90.00
_cell.angle_gamma   90.00
#
_symmetry.space_group_name_H-M   'P 1'
#
loop_
_entity.id
_entity.type
_entity.pdbx_description
1 polymer ?
#
loop_
_entity_poly.entity_id
_entity_poly.type
_entity_poly.pdbx_seq_one_letter_code
_entity_poly.pdbx_strand_id
1 'polypeptide(L)'
;MSEHGEASLEELVDKFVGDLTRSLNAFAGECPPFKTTVVNSSQTRELVNIRFDQSEEAPGALLLKSRGQGVLSLAVTIGCTWDSASRFLAVEKSSFAVYPYDEVTKEPLFRVEYVRGSNKYR
;
A
#
# COMPACT_ATOMS: atom_id res chain seq x y z
N MET A 1 -9.47 -31.90 15.39
CA MET A 1 -8.17 -31.20 15.42
C MET A 1 -7.88 -30.80 14.00
N SER A 2 -8.06 -29.52 13.66
CA SER A 2 -7.99 -29.05 12.27
C SER A 2 -6.62 -28.45 12.03
N GLU A 3 -5.81 -29.12 11.20
CA GLU A 3 -4.49 -28.68 10.73
C GLU A 3 -4.63 -27.60 9.64
N HIS A 4 -5.02 -26.39 10.05
CA HIS A 4 -4.73 -25.18 9.28
C HIS A 4 -3.76 -24.36 10.12
N GLY A 5 -2.47 -24.39 9.76
CA GLY A 5 -1.50 -23.47 10.35
C GLY A 5 -2.02 -22.04 10.18
N GLU A 6 -2.07 -21.27 11.26
CA GLU A 6 -2.44 -19.86 11.19
C GLU A 6 -1.46 -19.16 10.24
N ALA A 7 -1.97 -18.63 9.13
CA ALA A 7 -1.16 -17.92 8.15
C ALA A 7 -0.47 -16.72 8.83
N SER A 8 0.80 -16.46 8.49
CA SER A 8 1.51 -15.32 9.07
C SER A 8 0.97 -13.99 8.52
N LEU A 9 1.26 -12.87 9.20
CA LEU A 9 0.87 -11.55 8.69
C LEU A 9 1.52 -11.28 7.34
N GLU A 10 2.77 -11.70 7.16
CA GLU A 10 3.52 -11.57 5.91
C GLU A 10 2.83 -12.32 4.77
N GLU A 11 2.37 -13.56 4.98
CA GLU A 11 1.63 -14.33 3.97
C GLU A 11 0.31 -13.66 3.57
N LEU A 12 -0.41 -13.10 4.56
CA LEU A 12 -1.64 -12.35 4.29
C LEU A 12 -1.35 -11.03 3.53
N VAL A 13 -0.24 -10.36 3.87
CA VAL A 13 0.21 -9.15 3.17
C VAL A 13 0.61 -9.48 1.74
N ASP A 14 1.34 -10.56 1.50
CA ASP A 14 1.74 -10.98 0.15
C ASP A 14 0.52 -11.28 -0.73
N LYS A 15 -0.49 -11.95 -0.16
CA LYS A 15 -1.77 -12.16 -0.86
C LYS A 15 -2.45 -10.82 -1.18
N PHE A 16 -2.51 -9.91 -0.21
CA PHE A 16 -3.11 -8.58 -0.39
C PHE A 16 -2.36 -7.74 -1.44
N VAL A 17 -1.02 -7.77 -1.45
CA VAL A 17 -0.19 -7.14 -2.48
C VAL A 17 -0.46 -7.75 -3.84
N GLY A 18 -0.66 -9.07 -3.92
CA GLY A 18 -1.07 -9.76 -5.14
C GLY A 18 -2.42 -9.27 -5.68
N ASP A 19 -3.42 -9.11 -4.80
CA ASP A 19 -4.73 -8.54 -5.15
C ASP A 19 -4.63 -7.08 -5.62
N LEU A 20 -3.83 -6.27 -4.93
CA LEU A 20 -3.59 -4.86 -5.29
C LEU A 20 -2.91 -4.74 -6.66
N THR A 21 -1.86 -5.52 -6.88
CA THR A 21 -1.12 -5.58 -8.15
C THR A 21 -2.03 -5.98 -9.30
N ARG A 22 -2.86 -7.01 -9.13
CA ARG A 22 -3.85 -7.42 -10.16
C ARG A 22 -4.83 -6.30 -10.48
N SER A 23 -5.35 -5.62 -9.46
CA SER A 23 -6.31 -4.54 -9.63
C SER A 23 -5.73 -3.35 -10.37
N LEU A 24 -4.50 -2.95 -10.02
CA LEU A 24 -3.81 -1.83 -10.66
C LEU A 24 -3.34 -2.16 -12.07
N ASN A 25 -2.88 -3.39 -12.33
CA ASN A 25 -2.59 -3.85 -13.70
C ASN A 25 -3.84 -3.82 -14.57
N ALA A 26 -4.98 -4.31 -14.08
CA ALA A 26 -6.23 -4.29 -14.83
C ALA A 26 -6.67 -2.85 -15.18
N PHE A 27 -6.35 -1.88 -14.33
CA PHE A 27 -6.70 -0.48 -14.54
C PHE A 27 -5.69 0.31 -15.39
N ALA A 28 -4.40 0.20 -15.09
CA ALA A 28 -3.33 1.03 -15.65
C ALA A 28 -2.41 0.28 -16.64
N GLY A 29 -2.64 -1.02 -16.84
CA GLY A 29 -1.83 -1.90 -17.68
C GLY A 29 -0.64 -2.47 -16.93
N GLU A 30 0.35 -1.64 -16.64
CA GLU A 30 1.59 -2.04 -15.97
C GLU A 30 1.70 -1.40 -14.59
N CYS A 31 1.69 -2.26 -13.57
CA CYS A 31 1.84 -1.91 -12.16
C CYS A 31 3.30 -2.11 -11.75
N PRO A 32 3.99 -1.07 -11.27
CA PRO A 32 5.29 -1.22 -10.64
C PRO A 32 5.21 -2.21 -9.47
N PRO A 33 6.31 -2.94 -9.19
CA PRO A 33 6.33 -3.86 -8.06
C PRO A 33 6.15 -3.10 -6.74
N PHE A 34 5.48 -3.77 -5.80
CA PHE A 34 5.46 -3.31 -4.42
C PHE A 34 6.67 -3.85 -3.66
N LYS A 35 7.15 -3.04 -2.72
CA LYS A 35 8.11 -3.42 -1.70
C LYS A 35 7.42 -3.45 -0.34
N THR A 36 7.62 -4.55 0.38
CA THR A 36 7.16 -4.75 1.75
C THR A 36 8.32 -4.57 2.73
N THR A 37 8.08 -3.88 3.83
CA THR A 37 9.05 -3.69 4.90
C THR A 37 8.40 -3.95 6.25
N VAL A 38 8.89 -4.97 6.96
CA VAL A 38 8.47 -5.25 8.33
C VAL A 38 9.11 -4.23 9.27
N VAL A 39 8.28 -3.57 10.06
CA VAL A 39 8.69 -2.63 11.10
C VAL A 39 8.34 -3.25 12.44
N ASN A 40 9.32 -3.91 13.03
CA ASN A 40 9.23 -4.44 14.38
C ASN A 40 9.86 -3.45 15.36
N SER A 41 9.04 -2.92 16.27
CA SER A 41 9.52 -2.21 17.45
C SER A 41 9.10 -3.01 18.67
N SER A 42 9.97 -3.09 19.68
CA SER A 42 9.72 -3.81 20.94
C SER A 42 8.49 -3.33 21.72
N GLN A 43 7.86 -2.23 21.29
CA GLN A 43 6.70 -1.62 21.94
C GLN A 43 5.43 -1.59 21.06
N THR A 44 5.51 -1.94 19.76
CA THR A 44 4.36 -1.88 18.85
C THR A 44 4.00 -3.26 18.32
N ARG A 45 2.73 -3.46 17.98
CA ARG A 45 2.30 -4.62 17.18
C ARG A 45 3.11 -4.65 15.87
N GLU A 46 3.34 -5.85 15.37
CA GLU A 46 3.95 -6.09 14.06
C GLU A 46 3.24 -5.23 13.00
N LEU A 47 4.02 -4.46 12.25
CA LEU A 47 3.54 -3.57 11.19
C LEU A 47 4.32 -3.86 9.92
N VAL A 48 3.61 -4.22 8.85
CA VAL A 48 4.19 -4.40 7.52
C VAL A 48 3.78 -3.22 6.66
N ASN A 49 4.77 -2.43 6.20
CA ASN A 49 4.52 -1.32 5.29
C ASN A 49 4.66 -1.78 3.84
N ILE A 50 3.72 -1.40 3.01
CA ILE A 50 3.63 -1.67 1.58
C ILE A 50 3.75 -0.33 0.86
N ARG A 51 4.63 -0.24 -0.13
CA ARG A 51 4.74 0.90 -1.04
C ARG A 51 5.25 0.43 -2.40
N PHE A 52 5.13 1.23 -3.46
CA PHE A 52 5.85 0.92 -4.70
C PHE A 52 7.36 0.93 -4.45
N ASP A 53 8.08 0.09 -5.19
CA ASP A 53 9.54 0.13 -5.13
C ASP A 53 10.07 1.47 -5.62
N GLN A 54 11.12 1.94 -4.96
CA GLN A 54 11.70 3.26 -5.20
C GLN A 54 13.22 3.13 -5.34
N SER A 55 13.72 3.46 -6.53
CA SER A 55 15.14 3.46 -6.90
C SER A 55 15.41 4.60 -7.91
N GLU A 56 16.60 4.66 -8.49
CA GLU A 56 16.88 5.60 -9.59
C GLU A 56 16.02 5.28 -10.83
N GLU A 57 15.67 4.01 -11.02
CA GLU A 57 14.87 3.49 -12.14
C GLU A 57 13.36 3.39 -11.82
N ALA A 58 12.99 3.47 -10.54
CA ALA A 58 11.61 3.34 -10.08
C ALA A 58 11.20 4.56 -9.25
N PRO A 59 10.26 5.41 -9.71
CA PRO A 59 9.91 6.65 -9.02
C PRO A 59 9.13 6.41 -7.71
N GLY A 60 8.77 5.18 -7.36
CA GLY A 60 7.91 4.91 -6.19
C GLY A 60 6.44 5.27 -6.43
N ALA A 61 6.00 5.31 -7.69
CA ALA A 61 4.62 5.60 -8.06
C ALA A 61 4.20 4.90 -9.35
N LEU A 62 2.89 4.72 -9.51
CA LEU A 62 2.25 4.24 -10.73
C LEU A 62 1.91 5.42 -11.65
N LEU A 63 2.46 5.43 -12.86
CA LEU A 63 2.12 6.42 -13.89
C LEU A 63 0.79 6.05 -14.57
N LEU A 64 -0.20 6.93 -14.42
CA LEU A 64 -1.51 6.83 -15.05
C LEU A 64 -1.50 7.56 -16.40
N LYS A 65 -1.93 6.85 -17.45
CA LYS A 65 -1.86 7.32 -18.82
C LYS A 65 -3.24 7.66 -19.37
N SER A 66 -3.34 8.77 -20.10
CA SER A 66 -4.48 9.11 -20.96
C SER A 66 -4.02 9.10 -22.41
N ARG A 67 -4.67 8.30 -23.26
CA ARG A 67 -4.28 8.13 -24.67
C ARG A 67 -2.78 7.79 -24.86
N GLY A 68 -2.23 6.99 -23.94
CA GLY A 68 -0.82 6.59 -23.93
C GLY A 68 0.15 7.61 -23.33
N GLN A 69 -0.30 8.82 -23.00
CA GLN A 69 0.52 9.86 -22.38
C GLN A 69 0.35 9.86 -20.85
N GLY A 70 1.45 9.86 -20.11
CA GLY A 70 1.42 9.99 -18.65
C GLY A 70 0.85 11.34 -18.23
N VAL A 71 -0.20 11.33 -17.41
CA VAL A 71 -0.88 12.56 -16.97
C VAL A 71 -0.89 12.72 -15.46
N LEU A 72 -0.86 11.61 -14.72
CA LEU A 72 -0.86 11.61 -13.26
C LEU A 72 0.03 10.49 -12.74
N SER A 73 0.59 10.67 -11.55
CA SER A 73 1.27 9.60 -10.81
C SER A 73 0.57 9.33 -9.50
N LEU A 74 0.39 8.06 -9.17
CA LEU A 74 -0.19 7.61 -7.92
C LEU A 74 0.90 6.99 -7.03
N ALA A 75 1.20 7.63 -5.90
CA ALA A 75 2.01 7.04 -4.84
C ALA A 75 1.10 6.44 -3.77
N VAL A 76 1.44 5.23 -3.31
CA VAL A 76 0.66 4.49 -2.32
C VAL A 76 1.58 4.03 -1.18
N THR A 77 1.11 4.24 0.05
CA THR A 77 1.70 3.64 1.25
C THR A 77 0.59 3.01 2.08
N ILE A 78 0.72 1.75 2.46
CA ILE A 78 -0.25 1.02 3.28
C ILE A 78 0.50 0.34 4.42
N GLY A 79 0.13 0.62 5.67
CA GLY A 79 0.63 -0.06 6.86
C GLY A 79 -0.40 -1.10 7.30
N CYS A 80 -0.04 -2.37 7.19
CA CYS A 80 -0.85 -3.51 7.60
C CYS A 80 -0.38 -4.07 8.94
N THR A 81 -1.32 -4.48 9.77
CA THR A 81 -1.09 -5.13 11.06
C THR A 81 -2.21 -6.13 11.31
N TRP A 82 -2.17 -6.81 12.44
CA TRP A 82 -3.28 -7.64 12.89
C TRP A 82 -4.50 -6.80 13.31
N ASP A 83 -5.69 -7.33 13.06
CA ASP A 83 -6.92 -6.81 13.67
C ASP A 83 -6.88 -6.94 15.20
N SER A 84 -7.86 -6.36 15.89
CA SER A 84 -7.88 -6.38 17.37
C SER A 84 -8.01 -7.80 17.95
N ALA A 85 -8.50 -8.76 17.17
CA ALA A 85 -8.64 -10.16 17.57
C ALA A 85 -7.45 -11.04 17.13
N SER A 86 -6.44 -10.48 16.46
CA SER A 86 -5.29 -11.21 15.91
C SER A 86 -5.66 -12.38 14.99
N ARG A 87 -6.70 -12.19 14.16
CA ARG A 87 -7.20 -13.21 13.22
C ARG A 87 -7.09 -12.80 11.76
N PHE A 88 -7.14 -11.50 11.48
CA PHE A 88 -7.19 -11.00 10.10
C PHE A 88 -6.21 -9.85 9.90
N LEU A 89 -5.76 -9.69 8.65
CA LEU A 89 -5.04 -8.51 8.22
C LEU A 89 -5.96 -7.29 8.34
N ALA A 90 -5.45 -6.23 8.97
CA ALA A 90 -6.08 -4.94 9.09
C ALA A 90 -5.14 -3.84 8.61
N VAL A 91 -5.70 -2.85 7.91
CA VAL A 91 -4.96 -1.63 7.60
C VAL A 91 -4.96 -0.74 8.84
N GLU A 92 -3.76 -0.45 9.35
CA GLU A 92 -3.53 0.52 10.43
C GLU A 92 -3.55 1.95 9.91
N LYS A 93 -2.88 2.17 8.77
CA LYS A 93 -2.82 3.46 8.10
C LYS A 93 -2.66 3.27 6.59
N SER A 94 -3.17 4.19 5.80
CA SER A 94 -2.85 4.25 4.38
C SER A 94 -2.83 5.69 3.87
N SER A 95 -2.06 5.90 2.81
CA SER A 95 -1.90 7.18 2.14
C SER A 95 -1.89 6.95 0.64
N PHE A 96 -2.75 7.67 -0.06
CA PHE A 96 -2.79 7.73 -1.52
C PHE A 96 -2.54 9.17 -1.92
N ALA A 97 -1.46 9.43 -2.64
CA ALA A 97 -1.09 10.77 -3.10
C ALA A 97 -1.06 10.78 -4.63
N VAL A 98 -1.71 11.78 -5.22
CA VAL A 98 -1.80 11.94 -6.68
C VAL A 98 -1.01 13.16 -7.10
N TYR A 99 -0.08 12.98 -8.02
CA TYR A 99 0.83 13.99 -8.52
C TYR A 99 0.54 14.29 -9.99
N PRO A 100 0.85 15.51 -10.48
CA PRO A 100 0.83 15.77 -11.91
C PRO A 100 1.98 15.04 -12.60
N TYR A 101 1.70 14.43 -13.77
CA TYR A 101 2.69 13.74 -14.59
C TYR A 101 3.52 12.71 -13.79
N ASP A 102 4.84 12.70 -13.91
CA ASP A 102 5.79 11.84 -13.19
C ASP A 102 6.50 12.55 -12.02
N GLU A 103 6.04 13.74 -11.63
CA GLU A 103 6.73 14.63 -10.68
C GLU A 103 6.41 14.32 -9.21
N VAL A 104 6.73 13.12 -8.76
CA VAL A 104 6.45 12.63 -7.38
C VAL A 104 7.25 13.34 -6.27
N THR A 105 8.16 14.23 -6.63
CA THR A 105 8.97 15.03 -5.71
C THR A 105 8.33 16.38 -5.36
N LYS A 106 7.24 16.77 -6.05
CA LYS A 106 6.50 18.01 -5.80
C LYS A 106 5.35 17.80 -4.82
N GLU A 107 4.57 18.85 -4.57
CA GLU A 107 3.34 18.74 -3.79
C GLU A 107 2.26 17.94 -4.58
N PRO A 108 1.57 16.98 -3.96
CA PRO A 108 0.50 16.26 -4.63
C PRO A 108 -0.69 17.17 -4.92
N LEU A 109 -1.39 16.93 -6.04
CA LEU A 109 -2.66 17.58 -6.38
C LEU A 109 -3.71 17.35 -5.28
N PHE A 110 -3.75 16.13 -4.77
CA PHE A 110 -4.52 15.78 -3.58
C PHE A 110 -3.94 14.53 -2.93
N ARG A 111 -4.32 14.34 -1.66
CA ARG A 111 -3.95 13.18 -0.87
C ARG A 111 -5.14 12.71 -0.05
N VAL A 112 -5.30 11.40 0.03
CA VAL A 112 -6.28 10.75 0.89
C VAL A 112 -5.54 9.93 1.93
N GLU A 113 -5.83 10.21 3.19
CA GLU A 113 -5.27 9.48 4.32
C GLU A 113 -6.35 8.70 5.06
N TYR A 114 -5.97 7.53 5.53
CA TYR A 114 -6.74 6.76 6.48
C TYR A 114 -5.83 6.38 7.64
N VAL A 115 -6.36 6.48 8.85
CA VAL A 115 -5.72 6.04 10.08
C VAL A 115 -6.79 5.32 10.90
N ARG A 116 -6.53 4.08 11.30
CA ARG A 116 -7.46 3.27 12.08
C ARG A 116 -7.76 3.97 13.41
N GLY A 117 -9.03 4.10 13.76
CA GLY A 117 -9.47 4.73 15.01
C GLY A 117 -9.35 6.27 15.06
N SER A 118 -9.05 6.94 13.94
CA SER A 118 -9.04 8.41 13.88
C SER A 118 -10.43 9.04 13.86
N ASN A 119 -11.48 8.25 13.61
CA ASN A 119 -12.86 8.72 13.70
C ASN A 119 -13.29 8.83 15.18
N LYS A 120 -12.85 9.91 15.83
CA LYS A 120 -13.17 10.26 17.23
C LYS A 120 -14.39 11.17 17.39
N TYR A 121 -15.15 11.40 16.32
CA TYR A 121 -16.42 12.13 16.45
C TYR A 121 -17.53 11.15 16.88
N ARG A 122 -17.68 11.02 18.20
CA ARG A 122 -18.90 10.54 18.86
C ARG A 122 -19.24 11.47 20.01
#